data_AF-A0A5K8ACX2-F1
#
_entry.id   AF-A0A5K8ACX2-F1
#
_cell.length_a   1.000
_cell.length_b   1.000
_cell.length_c   1.000
_cell.angle_alpha   90.00
_cell.angle_beta   90.00
_cell.angle_gamma   90.00
#
_symmetry.space_group_name_H-M   'P 1'
#
loop_
_entity.id
_entity.type
_entity.pdbx_description
1 polymer ?
#
loop_
_entity_poly.entity_id
_entity_poly.type
_entity_poly.pdbx_seq_one_letter_code
_entity_poly.pdbx_strand_id
1 'polypeptide(L)'
;MSAPALNETMRRKPILMPPKMIAKIDKIARDRKISFAEVVREAVNAFNDDDSAEDDALLEALAETMIETTQGVVERMDAVEKRLDETHALLEES
;
A
#
# COMPACT_ATOMS: atom_id res chain seq x y z
N MET A 1 -29.95 2.94 -14.06
CA MET A 1 -29.56 1.79 -14.90
C MET A 1 -28.33 2.22 -15.69
N SER A 2 -27.14 1.82 -15.27
CA SER A 2 -25.87 2.21 -15.91
C SER A 2 -25.68 1.45 -17.22
N ALA A 3 -25.33 2.17 -18.28
CA ALA A 3 -25.15 1.64 -19.62
C ALA A 3 -24.03 0.58 -19.66
N PRO A 4 -24.18 -0.52 -20.41
CA PRO A 4 -23.08 -1.45 -20.63
C PRO A 4 -22.01 -0.74 -21.46
N ALA A 5 -20.75 -0.82 -21.02
CA ALA A 5 -19.59 -0.33 -21.76
C ALA A 5 -19.49 -1.07 -23.11
N LEU A 6 -20.19 -0.54 -24.11
CA LEU A 6 -20.18 -0.99 -25.49
C LEU A 6 -18.91 -0.47 -26.16
N ASN A 7 -18.02 -1.41 -26.49
CA ASN A 7 -17.00 -1.32 -27.54
C ASN A 7 -15.70 -0.55 -27.21
N GLU A 8 -15.07 -0.85 -26.08
CA GLU A 8 -13.61 -0.64 -26.02
C GLU A 8 -12.94 -1.69 -26.92
N THR A 9 -12.10 -1.24 -27.86
CA THR A 9 -11.48 -2.13 -28.86
C THR A 9 -10.50 -3.06 -28.14
N MET A 10 -10.86 -4.34 -28.00
CA MET A 10 -10.00 -5.33 -27.33
C MET A 10 -8.64 -5.44 -28.02
N ARG A 11 -7.56 -5.02 -27.35
CA ARG A 11 -6.18 -5.18 -27.83
C ARG A 11 -5.56 -6.45 -27.27
N ARG A 12 -5.07 -7.32 -28.16
CA ARG A 12 -4.29 -8.49 -27.77
C ARG A 12 -2.87 -8.07 -27.40
N LYS A 13 -2.46 -8.32 -26.14
CA LYS A 13 -1.09 -8.10 -25.67
C LYS A 13 -0.47 -9.46 -25.32
N PRO A 14 0.63 -9.88 -25.98
CA PRO A 14 1.33 -11.08 -25.56
C PRO A 14 2.06 -10.80 -24.24
N ILE A 15 1.97 -11.74 -23.30
CA ILE A 15 2.71 -11.71 -22.03
C ILE A 15 3.50 -13.00 -21.88
N LEU A 16 4.71 -12.87 -21.34
CA LEU A 16 5.51 -14.03 -20.96
C LEU A 16 5.08 -14.48 -19.58
N MET A 17 4.62 -15.73 -19.48
CA MET A 17 4.25 -16.35 -18.21
C MET A 17 5.03 -17.65 -18.00
N PRO A 18 5.37 -17.99 -16.75
CA PRO A 18 5.97 -19.26 -16.43
C PRO A 18 5.05 -20.44 -16.85
N PRO A 19 5.59 -21.55 -17.37
CA PRO A 19 4.78 -22.68 -17.85
C PRO A 19 3.91 -23.30 -16.77
N LYS A 20 4.38 -23.30 -15.51
CA LYS A 20 3.59 -23.75 -14.35
C LYS A 20 2.34 -22.90 -14.13
N MET A 21 2.41 -21.61 -14.41
CA MET A 21 1.29 -20.67 -14.25
C MET A 21 0.27 -20.85 -15.38
N ILE A 22 0.74 -21.03 -16.61
CA ILE A 22 -0.11 -21.33 -17.77
C ILE A 22 -0.95 -22.59 -17.50
N ALA A 23 -0.31 -23.66 -17.01
CA ALA A 23 -1.02 -24.91 -16.68
C ALA A 23 -2.09 -24.74 -15.60
N LYS A 24 -1.85 -23.88 -14.59
CA LYS A 24 -2.83 -23.58 -13.54
C LYS A 24 -4.03 -22.82 -14.09
N ILE A 25 -3.79 -21.76 -14.87
CA ILE A 25 -4.86 -20.94 -15.45
C ILE A 25 -5.68 -21.78 -16.43
N ASP A 26 -5.03 -22.62 -17.24
CA ASP A 26 -5.71 -23.52 -18.18
C ASP A 26 -6.59 -24.56 -17.46
N LYS A 27 -6.14 -25.08 -16.31
CA LYS A 27 -6.97 -25.94 -15.46
C LYS A 27 -8.21 -25.20 -14.94
N ILE A 28 -8.03 -23.99 -14.40
CA ILE A 28 -9.14 -23.16 -13.88
C ILE A 28 -10.13 -22.82 -15.00
N ALA A 29 -9.63 -22.47 -16.19
CA ALA A 29 -10.44 -22.17 -17.36
C ALA A 29 -11.31 -23.37 -17.77
N ARG A 30 -10.72 -24.58 -17.78
CA ARG A 30 -11.45 -25.83 -18.06
C ARG A 30 -12.49 -26.15 -17.00
N ASP A 31 -12.14 -26.05 -15.73
CA ASP A 31 -13.04 -26.34 -14.60
C ASP A 31 -14.26 -25.39 -14.60
N ARG A 32 -14.03 -24.11 -14.91
CA ARG A 32 -15.07 -23.06 -14.95
C ARG A 32 -15.75 -22.91 -16.32
N LYS A 33 -15.29 -23.63 -17.35
CA LYS A 33 -15.78 -23.54 -18.75
C LYS A 33 -15.72 -22.12 -19.33
N ILE A 34 -14.72 -21.35 -18.95
CA ILE A 34 -14.47 -19.98 -19.45
C ILE A 34 -13.17 -19.93 -20.24
N SER A 35 -12.97 -18.85 -20.99
CA SER A 35 -11.74 -18.69 -21.76
C SER A 35 -10.56 -18.37 -20.84
N PHE A 36 -9.35 -18.77 -21.25
CA PHE A 36 -8.12 -18.44 -20.55
C PHE A 36 -7.98 -16.93 -20.32
N ALA A 37 -8.29 -16.12 -21.34
CA ALA A 37 -8.23 -14.66 -21.25
C ALA A 37 -9.23 -14.09 -20.23
N GLU A 38 -10.37 -14.76 -20.03
CA GLU A 38 -11.36 -14.34 -19.04
C GLU A 38 -10.87 -14.57 -17.63
N VAL A 39 -10.26 -15.72 -17.36
CA VAL A 39 -9.63 -16.00 -16.05
C VAL A 39 -8.57 -14.96 -15.73
N VAL A 40 -7.76 -14.58 -16.73
CA VAL A 40 -6.73 -13.55 -16.55
C VAL A 40 -7.36 -12.17 -16.29
N ARG A 41 -8.44 -11.81 -16.99
CA ARG A 41 -9.14 -10.54 -16.75
C ARG A 41 -9.77 -10.48 -15.36
N GLU A 42 -10.46 -11.54 -14.95
CA GLU A 42 -11.02 -11.65 -13.59
C GLU A 42 -9.93 -11.49 -12.53
N ALA A 43 -8.79 -12.16 -12.70
CA ALA A 43 -7.68 -12.07 -11.75
C ALA A 43 -7.07 -10.67 -11.67
N VAL A 44 -6.90 -9.98 -12.80
CA VAL A 44 -6.39 -8.59 -12.84
C VAL A 44 -7.38 -7.63 -12.20
N ASN A 45 -8.68 -7.80 -12.47
CA ASN A 45 -9.71 -6.95 -11.89
C ASN A 45 -9.80 -7.14 -10.37
N ALA A 46 -9.74 -8.39 -9.89
CA ALA A 46 -9.75 -8.67 -8.46
C ALA A 46 -8.51 -8.11 -7.74
N PHE A 47 -7.33 -8.18 -8.38
CA PHE A 47 -6.11 -7.60 -7.82
C PHE A 47 -6.20 -6.07 -7.68
N ASN A 48 -6.87 -5.38 -8.60
CA ASN A 48 -7.04 -3.93 -8.52
C ASN A 48 -8.03 -3.48 -7.43
N ASP A 49 -8.94 -4.36 -6.99
CA ASP A 49 -9.98 -4.02 -6.00
C ASP A 49 -9.50 -4.19 -4.53
N ASP A 50 -8.50 -5.03 -4.25
CA ASP A 50 -8.09 -5.39 -2.88
C ASP A 50 -6.95 -4.52 -2.30
N ASP A 51 -6.07 -3.94 -3.12
CA ASP A 51 -4.74 -3.48 -2.65
C ASP A 51 -4.61 -1.96 -2.38
N SER A 52 -5.61 -1.10 -2.62
CA SER A 52 -5.38 0.36 -2.52
C SER A 52 -5.93 1.02 -1.25
N ALA A 53 -7.18 0.77 -0.86
CA ALA A 53 -7.80 1.63 0.15
C ALA A 53 -7.36 1.34 1.61
N GLU A 54 -7.16 0.07 1.97
CA GLU A 54 -6.81 -0.31 3.35
C GLU A 54 -5.30 -0.17 3.60
N ASP A 55 -4.48 -0.54 2.62
CA ASP A 55 -3.02 -0.39 2.69
C ASP A 55 -2.60 1.09 2.69
N ASP A 56 -3.24 1.95 1.89
CA ASP A 56 -2.97 3.40 1.91
C ASP A 56 -3.36 4.02 3.26
N ALA A 57 -4.50 3.61 3.84
CA ALA A 57 -4.93 4.09 5.15
C ALA A 57 -3.98 3.65 6.28
N LEU A 58 -3.46 2.42 6.20
CA LEU A 58 -2.48 1.91 7.16
C LEU A 58 -1.14 2.65 7.05
N LEU A 59 -0.68 2.92 5.82
CA LEU A 59 0.55 3.69 5.57
C LEU A 59 0.43 5.13 6.08
N GLU A 60 -0.73 5.77 5.90
CA GLU A 60 -0.99 7.11 6.41
C GLU A 60 -0.95 7.14 7.94
N ALA A 61 -1.63 6.20 8.61
CA ALA A 61 -1.64 6.11 10.06
C ALA A 61 -0.23 5.87 10.65
N LEU A 62 0.59 5.08 9.95
CA LEU A 62 1.98 4.85 10.33
C LEU A 62 2.83 6.12 10.20
N ALA A 63 2.66 6.86 9.10
CA ALA A 63 3.36 8.13 8.88
C ALA A 63 2.98 9.17 9.94
N GLU A 64 1.69 9.30 10.28
CA GLU A 64 1.21 10.22 11.31
C GLU A 64 1.80 9.89 12.68
N THR A 65 1.81 8.61 13.05
CA THR A 65 2.41 8.14 14.31
C THR A 65 3.91 8.45 14.38
N MET A 66 4.64 8.27 13.27
CA MET A 66 6.07 8.60 13.20
C MET A 66 6.33 10.10 13.36
N ILE A 67 5.48 10.95 12.77
CA ILE A 67 5.57 12.40 12.91
C ILE A 67 5.31 12.81 14.36
N GLU A 68 4.22 12.32 14.96
CA GLU A 68 3.84 12.65 16.34
C GLU A 68 4.93 12.22 17.33
N THR A 69 5.46 11.01 17.19
CA THR A 69 6.53 10.51 18.06
C THR A 69 7.82 11.31 17.90
N THR A 70 8.18 11.72 16.68
CA THR A 70 9.36 12.54 16.43
C THR A 70 9.22 13.93 17.08
N GLN A 71 8.06 14.57 16.92
CA GLN A 71 7.76 15.86 17.56
C GLN A 71 7.83 15.76 19.08
N GLY A 72 7.21 14.72 19.66
CA GLY A 72 7.25 14.50 21.11
C GLY A 72 8.67 14.21 21.65
N VAL A 73 9.55 13.60 20.85
CA VAL A 73 10.96 13.43 21.23
C VAL A 73 11.70 14.78 21.22
N VAL A 74 11.49 15.60 20.20
CA VAL A 74 12.10 16.94 20.11
C VAL A 74 11.67 17.81 21.29
N GLU A 75 10.37 17.86 21.61
CA GLU A 75 9.88 18.64 22.76
C GLU A 75 10.50 18.19 24.09
N ARG A 76 10.71 16.88 24.26
CA ARG A 76 11.37 16.34 25.46
C ARG A 76 12.85 16.71 25.50
N MET A 77 13.53 16.73 24.35
CA MET A 77 14.92 17.17 24.27
C MET A 77 15.04 18.65 24.66
N ASP A 78 14.19 19.51 24.12
CA ASP A 78 14.17 20.95 24.44
C ASP A 78 13.90 21.19 25.94
N ALA A 79 12.97 20.42 26.53
CA ALA A 79 12.68 20.50 27.96
C ALA A 79 13.87 20.04 28.83
N VAL A 80 14.65 19.06 28.36
CA VAL A 80 15.86 18.59 29.06
C VAL A 80 16.99 19.61 28.91
N GLU A 81 17.18 20.19 27.73
CA GLU A 81 18.17 21.24 27.47
C GLU A 81 17.94 22.44 28.37
N LYS A 82 16.70 22.94 28.44
CA LYS A 82 16.34 24.05 29.33
C LYS A 82 16.64 23.75 30.81
N ARG A 83 16.36 22.53 31.26
CA ARG A 83 16.66 22.12 32.64
C ARG A 83 18.17 22.03 32.90
N LEU A 84 18.94 21.58 31.92
CA LEU A 84 20.40 21.56 32.01
C LEU A 84 20.96 22.96 32.11
N ASP A 85 20.49 23.89 31.27
CA ASP A 85 20.90 25.30 31.31
C ASP A 85 20.57 25.96 32.66
N GLU A 86 19.36 25.73 33.19
CA GLU A 86 18.96 26.24 34.51
C GLU A 86 19.87 25.68 35.63
N THR A 87 20.20 24.39 35.58
CA THR A 87 21.14 23.80 36.56
C THR A 87 22.56 24.29 36.40
N HIS A 88 23.01 24.55 35.17
CA HIS A 88 24.35 25.06 34.90
C HIS A 88 24.51 26.49 35.42
N ALA A 89 23.52 27.35 35.18
CA ALA A 89 23.51 28.73 35.68
C ALA A 89 23.56 28.79 37.22
N LEU A 90 22.81 27.92 37.90
CA LEU A 90 22.85 27.81 39.37
C LEU A 90 24.23 27.40 39.92
N LEU A 91 24.98 26.59 39.16
CA LEU A 91 26.32 26.13 39.54
C LEU A 91 27.41 27.17 39.27
N GLU A 92 27.21 28.10 38.34
CA GLU A 92 28.16 29.19 38.07
C GLU A 92 28.01 30.38 39.05
N GLU A 93 26.84 30.55 39.67
CA GLU A 93 26.59 31.58 40.68
C GLU A 93 26.98 31.17 42.13
N SER A 94 27.39 29.91 42.35
CA SER A 94 27.80 29.36 43.67
C SER A 94 29.32 29.31 43.84
#